data_AF-A0A6G3WID3-F1
#
_entry.id   AF-A0A6G3WID3-F1
#
_cell.length_a   1.000
_cell.length_b   1.000
_cell.length_c   1.000
_cell.angle_alpha   90.00
_cell.angle_beta   90.00
_cell.angle_gamma   90.00
#
_symmetry.space_group_name_H-M   'P 1'
#
loop_
_entity.id
_entity.type
_entity.pdbx_description
1 polymer ?
#
loop_
_entity_poly.entity_id
_entity_poly.type
_entity_poly.pdbx_seq_one_letter_code
_entity_poly.pdbx_strand_id
1 'polypeptide(L)'
;SDELADNMKSGWADTEKHGLQPIAQAEHTAARRAALSARFPGERLVIPAGNLKTRSNDTEYAFRASTEYAYLTGDQTQDGVLVLEPK
;
A
#
# COMPACT_ATOMS: atom_id res chain seq x y z
N SER A 1 29.33 18.74 10.74
CA SER A 1 30.03 19.86 10.08
C SER A 1 29.06 20.52 9.15
N ASP A 2 29.09 21.85 9.03
CA ASP A 2 28.23 22.61 8.12
C ASP A 2 28.49 22.20 6.67
N GLU A 3 29.74 21.88 6.33
CA GLU A 3 30.15 21.38 5.01
C GLU A 3 29.45 20.08 4.61
N LEU A 4 29.25 19.16 5.56
CA LEU A 4 28.51 17.92 5.31
C LEU A 4 27.02 18.19 5.10
N ALA A 5 26.44 19.10 5.87
CA ALA A 5 25.03 19.45 5.75
C ALA A 5 24.72 20.13 4.41
N ASP A 6 25.63 20.94 3.88
CA ASP A 6 25.47 21.56 2.56
C ASP A 6 25.66 20.56 1.42
N ASN A 7 26.62 19.63 1.54
CA ASN A 7 26.75 18.52 0.60
C ASN A 7 25.47 17.68 0.52
N MET A 8 24.89 17.32 1.67
CA MET A 8 23.65 16.55 1.80
C MET A 8 22.38 17.24 1.27
N LYS A 9 22.43 18.50 0.82
CA LYS A 9 21.28 19.19 0.19
C LYS A 9 21.32 19.18 -1.33
N SER A 10 22.45 18.78 -1.93
CA SER A 10 22.71 18.90 -3.37
C SER A 10 22.96 17.53 -4.00
N GLY A 11 22.81 17.44 -5.33
CA GLY A 11 23.12 16.21 -6.07
C GLY A 11 22.14 15.05 -5.91
N TRP A 12 21.01 15.27 -5.23
CA TRP A 12 19.93 14.28 -5.20
C TRP A 12 19.31 14.11 -6.58
N ALA A 13 19.02 12.87 -6.94
CA ALA A 13 18.24 12.57 -8.14
C ALA A 13 16.81 13.10 -8.00
N ASP A 14 16.17 13.42 -9.12
CA ASP A 14 14.73 13.67 -9.14
C ASP A 14 13.98 12.38 -8.75
N THR A 15 13.27 12.44 -7.63
CA THR A 15 12.47 11.32 -7.11
C THR A 15 10.99 11.44 -7.49
N GLU A 16 10.60 12.51 -8.18
CA GLU A 16 9.22 12.66 -8.65
C GLU A 16 8.88 11.57 -9.67
N LYS A 17 7.73 10.94 -9.46
CA LYS A 17 7.24 9.88 -10.32
C LYS A 17 6.39 10.49 -11.44
N HIS A 18 7.04 10.86 -12.53
CA HIS A 18 6.39 11.35 -13.74
C HIS A 18 5.75 10.23 -14.56
N GLY A 19 4.67 10.54 -15.29
CA GLY A 19 4.10 9.63 -16.29
C GLY A 19 3.40 8.38 -15.74
N LEU A 20 3.04 8.36 -14.46
CA LEU A 20 2.36 7.23 -13.84
C LEU A 20 1.07 6.86 -14.59
N GLN A 21 0.91 5.57 -14.85
CA GLN A 21 -0.32 5.01 -15.41
C GLN A 21 -1.04 4.18 -14.34
N PRO A 22 -2.39 4.19 -14.31
CA PRO A 22 -3.14 3.30 -13.45
C PRO A 22 -2.80 1.84 -13.75
N ILE A 23 -2.72 1.02 -12.71
CA ILE A 23 -2.68 -0.43 -12.88
C ILE A 23 -4.01 -0.92 -13.46
N ALA A 24 -3.99 -2.05 -14.17
CA ALA A 24 -5.17 -2.61 -14.83
C ALA A 24 -6.38 -2.79 -13.90
N GLN A 25 -6.15 -3.07 -12.62
CA GLN A 25 -7.21 -3.34 -11.65
C GLN A 25 -7.82 -2.06 -11.07
N ALA A 26 -7.19 -0.90 -11.23
CA ALA A 26 -7.52 0.33 -10.51
C ALA A 26 -8.99 0.72 -10.65
N GLU A 27 -9.51 0.64 -11.88
CA GLU A 27 -10.91 0.96 -12.23
C GLU A 27 -11.94 0.10 -11.49
N HIS A 28 -11.59 -1.13 -11.10
CA HIS A 28 -12.52 -2.05 -10.44
C HIS A 28 -12.55 -1.88 -8.92
N THR A 29 -11.48 -1.34 -8.31
CA THR A 29 -11.29 -1.35 -6.86
C THR A 29 -12.40 -0.61 -6.11
N ALA A 30 -12.84 0.55 -6.63
CA ALA A 30 -13.90 1.34 -6.02
C ALA A 30 -15.24 0.59 -5.98
N ALA A 31 -15.62 -0.04 -7.10
CA ALA A 31 -16.86 -0.83 -7.19
C ALA A 31 -16.82 -2.04 -6.26
N ARG A 32 -15.66 -2.71 -6.13
CA ARG A 32 -15.48 -3.85 -5.21
C ARG A 32 -15.65 -3.43 -3.75
N ARG A 33 -15.04 -2.31 -3.34
CA ARG A 33 -15.18 -1.78 -1.97
C ARG A 33 -16.63 -1.39 -1.68
N ALA A 34 -17.31 -0.73 -2.61
CA ALA A 34 -18.72 -0.39 -2.46
C ALA A 34 -19.62 -1.63 -2.31
N ALA A 35 -19.42 -2.65 -3.16
CA ALA A 35 -20.16 -3.90 -3.09
C ALA A 35 -19.89 -4.68 -1.79
N LEU A 36 -18.66 -4.62 -1.27
CA LEU A 36 -18.32 -5.19 0.02
C LEU A 36 -19.00 -4.42 1.16
N SER A 37 -18.88 -3.10 1.21
CA SER A 37 -19.51 -2.25 2.23
C SER A 37 -21.03 -2.46 2.29
N ALA A 38 -21.71 -2.57 1.15
CA ALA A 38 -23.15 -2.80 1.10
C ALA A 38 -23.62 -4.10 1.77
N ARG A 39 -22.72 -5.06 1.99
CA ARG A 39 -23.02 -6.33 2.69
C ARG A 39 -22.87 -6.26 4.20
N PHE A 40 -22.24 -5.21 4.73
CA PHE A 40 -21.86 -5.08 6.13
C PHE A 40 -22.24 -3.70 6.70
N PRO A 41 -23.51 -3.24 6.58
CA PRO A 41 -23.93 -1.92 7.06
C PRO A 41 -23.70 -1.77 8.57
N GLY A 42 -23.08 -0.67 8.99
CA GLY A 42 -22.78 -0.39 10.40
C GLY A 42 -21.59 -1.16 10.98
N GLU A 43 -20.97 -2.06 10.23
CA GLU A 43 -19.81 -2.84 10.67
C GLU A 43 -18.52 -2.31 10.04
N ARG A 44 -17.57 -1.86 10.88
CA ARG A 44 -16.23 -1.47 10.42
C ARG A 44 -15.48 -2.70 9.89
N LEU A 45 -14.99 -2.61 8.65
CA LEU A 45 -14.14 -3.63 8.06
C LEU A 45 -12.69 -3.14 8.07
N VAL A 46 -11.77 -3.96 8.61
CA VAL A 46 -10.33 -3.71 8.65
C VAL A 46 -9.62 -4.81 7.88
N ILE A 47 -9.02 -4.47 6.75
CA ILE A 47 -8.35 -5.41 5.86
C ILE A 47 -6.86 -5.05 5.81
N PRO A 48 -5.98 -5.77 6.51
CA PRO A 48 -4.54 -5.51 6.50
C PRO A 48 -3.87 -6.09 5.25
N ALA A 49 -2.84 -5.41 4.75
CA ALA A 49 -1.95 -5.91 3.69
C ALA A 49 -1.08 -7.08 4.17
N GLY A 50 -0.76 -7.09 5.48
CA GLY A 50 0.19 -8.00 6.09
C GLY A 50 1.60 -7.40 6.16
N ASN A 51 2.50 -8.15 6.78
CA ASN A 51 3.84 -7.70 7.13
C ASN A 51 4.88 -8.63 6.49
N LEU A 52 6.13 -8.20 6.44
CA LEU A 52 7.24 -9.09 6.06
C LEU A 52 7.33 -10.30 6.98
N LYS A 53 7.77 -11.43 6.40
CA LYS A 53 8.02 -12.66 7.12
C LYS A 53 9.50 -12.96 7.12
N THR A 54 10.10 -13.03 8.31
CA THR A 54 11.50 -13.42 8.49
C THR A 54 11.74 -14.82 7.92
N ARG A 55 12.77 -14.94 7.09
CA ARG A 55 13.29 -16.20 6.56
C ARG A 55 14.44 -16.71 7.43
N SER A 56 15.41 -15.86 7.73
CA SER A 56 16.53 -16.17 8.61
C SER A 56 17.19 -14.88 9.10
N ASN A 57 17.36 -14.72 10.40
CA ASN A 57 17.97 -13.53 11.01
C ASN A 57 17.32 -12.23 10.50
N ASP A 58 18.11 -11.36 9.88
CA ASP A 58 17.77 -10.05 9.30
C ASP A 58 17.36 -10.14 7.81
N THR A 59 16.97 -11.33 7.34
CA THR A 59 16.50 -11.54 5.96
C THR A 59 15.06 -12.03 5.94
N GLU A 60 14.25 -11.41 5.09
CA GLU A 60 12.84 -11.73 4.89
C GLU A 60 12.59 -12.45 3.57
N TYR A 61 11.42 -13.10 3.47
CA TYR A 61 10.88 -13.50 2.17
C TYR A 61 10.43 -12.25 1.40
N ALA A 62 10.39 -12.37 0.07
CA ALA A 62 9.78 -11.33 -0.77
C ALA A 62 8.34 -11.07 -0.31
N PHE A 63 8.01 -9.80 -0.07
CA PHE A 63 6.69 -9.43 0.40
C PHE A 63 5.62 -9.75 -0.65
N ARG A 64 4.48 -10.24 -0.17
CA ARG A 64 3.27 -10.41 -0.97
C ARG A 64 2.07 -10.03 -0.12
N ALA A 65 1.37 -8.96 -0.49
CA ALA A 65 0.19 -8.50 0.22
C ALA A 65 -0.91 -9.57 0.26
N SER A 66 -1.75 -9.56 1.31
CA SER A 66 -2.98 -10.36 1.38
C SER A 66 -3.80 -10.23 0.10
N THR A 67 -4.42 -11.34 -0.33
CA THR A 67 -5.17 -11.39 -1.60
C THR A 67 -6.35 -10.43 -1.56
N GLU A 68 -7.01 -10.40 -0.40
CA GLU A 68 -8.19 -9.61 -0.08
C GLU A 68 -7.85 -8.12 -0.12
N TYR A 69 -6.74 -7.73 0.51
CA TYR A 69 -6.21 -6.37 0.44
C TYR A 69 -5.91 -5.96 -1.00
N ALA A 70 -5.04 -6.72 -1.69
CA ALA A 70 -4.61 -6.40 -3.05
C ALA A 70 -5.80 -6.38 -4.04
N TYR A 71 -6.81 -7.23 -3.85
CA TYR A 71 -8.02 -7.23 -4.67
C TYR A 71 -8.88 -5.96 -4.51
N LEU A 72 -8.94 -5.42 -3.29
CA LEU A 72 -9.77 -4.26 -2.93
C LEU A 72 -9.07 -2.92 -3.12
N THR A 73 -7.74 -2.88 -3.10
CA THR A 73 -6.94 -1.65 -3.19
C THR A 73 -6.10 -1.58 -4.45
N GLY A 74 -5.65 -2.72 -4.97
CA GLY A 74 -4.58 -2.77 -5.97
C GLY A 74 -3.18 -2.44 -5.40
N ASP A 75 -3.11 -2.05 -4.13
CA ASP A 75 -1.87 -1.75 -3.43
C ASP A 75 -1.20 -3.05 -2.95
N GLN A 76 0.12 -3.07 -3.00
CA GLN A 76 0.97 -4.18 -2.61
C GLN A 76 2.06 -3.75 -1.62
N THR A 77 1.89 -2.58 -1.01
CA THR A 77 2.79 -2.07 0.02
C THR A 77 2.58 -2.85 1.33
N GLN A 78 3.69 -3.17 2.00
CA GLN A 78 3.68 -3.78 3.33
C GLN A 78 3.12 -2.84 4.40
N ASP A 79 2.61 -3.41 5.49
CA ASP A 79 2.10 -2.68 6.66
C ASP A 79 0.95 -1.70 6.37
N GLY A 80 0.36 -1.79 5.17
CA GLY A 80 -0.84 -1.04 4.78
C GLY A 80 -2.10 -1.62 5.40
N VAL A 81 -3.12 -0.78 5.58
CA VAL A 81 -4.46 -1.22 6.04
C VAL A 81 -5.54 -0.47 5.28
N LEU A 82 -6.52 -1.22 4.75
CA LEU A 82 -7.75 -0.66 4.21
C LEU A 82 -8.80 -0.69 5.32
N VAL A 83 -9.38 0.46 5.62
CA VAL A 83 -10.51 0.59 6.55
C VAL A 83 -11.73 1.04 5.77
N LEU A 84 -12.85 0.33 5.95
CA LEU A 84 -14.16 0.70 5.42
C LEU A 84 -15.12 0.98 6.58
N GLU A 85 -15.92 2.03 6.44
CA GLU A 85 -16.99 2.43 7.36
C GLU A 85 -18.33 2.41 6.62
N PRO A 86 -18.93 1.23 6.41
CA PRO A 86 -20.22 1.13 5.74
C PRO A 86 -21.32 1.78 6.58
N LYS A 87 -22.23 2.49 5.91
CA LYS A 87 -23.40 3.13 6.52
C LYS A 87 -24.64 2.28 6.33
#